data_AF-A0A9Q1EDI4-F1
#
_entry.id   AF-A0A9Q1EDI4-F1
#
_cell.length_a   1.000
_cell.length_b   1.000
_cell.length_c   1.000
_cell.angle_alpha   90.00
_cell.angle_beta   90.00
_cell.angle_gamma   90.00
#
_symmetry.space_group_name_H-M   'P 1'
#
loop_
_entity.id
_entity.type
_entity.pdbx_description
1 polymer ?
#
loop_
_entity_poly.entity_id
_entity_poly.type
_entity_poly.pdbx_seq_one_letter_code
_entity_poly.pdbx_strand_id
1 'polypeptide(L)'
;MSIESRVMYRSLVLVAKRGASILVAVWCLQTGSQPFNRAMLFNVGFKEAMKDLDWDCLIFHDVDHIPENDRNYYGCGQMPRHFAGKLDKYMYILPYSEFFGGVSGLTVEQFRKINGFPNAFWGWGGEDDDLWNRVHYAGFNVSRPEGDLGKYKSIPHHHRGEVQFLGRYKLLRYSKERQHLDGLNNLNYTPKITLSSLYKNITVNLHPELAPIPDY
;
A
#
# COMPACT_ATOMS: atom_id res chain seq x y z
N MET A 1 -1.23 18.99 3.54
CA MET A 1 -1.34 18.41 2.18
C MET A 1 -0.87 19.45 1.18
N SER A 2 0.16 19.14 0.40
CA SER A 2 0.67 20.03 -0.64
C SER A 2 -0.35 20.20 -1.78
N ILE A 3 -0.18 21.23 -2.61
CA ILE A 3 -1.05 21.51 -3.76
C ILE A 3 -1.00 20.34 -4.77
N GLU A 4 0.18 19.74 -4.97
CA GLU A 4 0.40 18.63 -5.89
C GLU A 4 -0.41 17.38 -5.50
N SER A 5 -0.43 17.02 -4.21
CA SER A 5 -1.23 15.89 -3.72
C SER A 5 -2.74 16.10 -3.93
N ARG A 6 -3.24 17.35 -3.91
CA ARG A 6 -4.66 17.65 -4.15
C ARG A 6 -5.07 17.45 -5.61
N VAL A 7 -4.21 17.85 -6.54
CA VAL A 7 -4.49 17.76 -7.98
C VAL A 7 -4.51 16.30 -8.42
N MET A 8 -3.52 15.53 -8.00
CA MET A 8 -3.44 14.11 -8.36
C MET A 8 -4.54 13.29 -7.67
N TYR A 9 -4.93 13.62 -6.45
CA TYR A 9 -6.08 12.99 -5.82
C TYR A 9 -7.38 13.17 -6.62
N ARG A 10 -7.62 14.36 -7.20
CA ARG A 10 -8.77 14.59 -8.09
C ARG A 10 -8.71 13.71 -9.34
N SER A 11 -7.54 13.59 -9.97
CA SER A 11 -7.36 12.71 -11.13
C SER A 11 -7.56 11.24 -10.77
N LEU A 12 -7.07 10.81 -9.62
CA LEU A 12 -7.21 9.43 -9.15
C LEU A 12 -8.65 9.05 -8.83
N VAL A 13 -9.39 9.93 -8.16
CA VAL A 13 -10.82 9.71 -7.88
C VAL A 13 -11.63 9.58 -9.17
N LEU A 14 -11.28 10.32 -10.22
CA LEU A 14 -11.96 10.22 -11.52
C LEU A 14 -11.70 8.87 -12.20
N VAL A 15 -10.46 8.36 -12.14
CA VAL A 15 -10.11 7.05 -12.68
C VAL A 15 -10.77 5.93 -11.87
N ALA A 16 -10.67 5.99 -10.54
CA ALA A 16 -11.18 4.95 -9.65
C ALA A 16 -12.73 4.90 -9.58
N LYS A 17 -13.43 5.98 -9.94
CA LYS A 17 -14.90 5.98 -10.06
C LYS A 17 -15.42 5.22 -11.30
N ARG A 18 -14.57 4.93 -12.29
CA ARG A 18 -15.00 4.19 -13.48
C ARG A 18 -15.12 2.70 -13.19
N GLY A 19 -16.35 2.25 -12.97
CA GLY A 19 -16.72 0.84 -12.80
C GLY A 19 -16.73 0.32 -11.36
N ALA A 20 -16.55 1.19 -10.36
CA ALA A 20 -16.78 0.87 -8.96
C ALA A 20 -18.17 1.37 -8.55
N SER A 21 -18.97 0.52 -7.90
CA SER A 21 -20.29 0.90 -7.37
C SER A 21 -20.18 1.92 -6.23
N ILE A 22 -19.14 1.78 -5.40
CA ILE A 22 -18.81 2.70 -4.31
C ILE A 22 -17.28 2.77 -4.23
N LEU A 23 -16.76 4.00 -4.14
CA LEU A 23 -15.34 4.27 -3.91
C LEU A 23 -15.22 5.23 -2.71
N VAL A 24 -14.53 4.80 -1.66
CA VAL A 24 -14.07 5.69 -0.58
C VAL A 24 -12.56 5.70 -0.61
N ALA A 25 -11.98 6.87 -0.83
CA ALA A 25 -10.54 7.00 -0.63
C ALA A 25 -10.23 7.42 0.80
N VAL A 26 -9.25 6.72 1.36
CA VAL A 26 -8.73 6.93 2.70
C VAL A 26 -7.32 7.46 2.57
N TRP A 27 -7.06 8.60 3.20
CA TRP A 27 -5.75 9.24 3.25
C TRP A 27 -5.14 9.01 4.63
N CYS A 28 -4.09 8.20 4.69
CA CYS A 28 -3.36 7.91 5.92
C CYS A 28 -2.10 8.77 6.02
N LEU A 29 -2.01 9.59 7.07
CA LEU A 29 -0.89 10.49 7.34
C LEU A 29 -0.19 10.08 8.65
N GLN A 30 1.11 9.80 8.57
CA GLN A 30 1.96 9.67 9.75
C GLN A 30 2.41 11.04 10.24
N THR A 31 2.36 11.24 11.54
CA THR A 31 2.96 12.39 12.24
C THR A 31 4.04 11.93 13.20
N GLY A 32 4.80 12.88 13.75
CA GLY A 32 5.91 12.60 14.66
C GLY A 32 7.25 12.61 13.92
N SER A 33 8.30 12.13 14.59
CA SER A 33 9.68 12.16 14.11
C SER A 33 10.25 10.79 13.76
N GLN A 34 9.48 9.71 13.95
CA GLN A 34 9.90 8.37 13.57
C GLN A 34 10.02 8.26 12.04
N PRO A 35 10.88 7.38 11.52
CA PRO A 35 10.94 7.06 10.10
C PRO A 35 9.54 6.71 9.55
N PHE A 36 9.28 7.09 8.30
CA PHE A 36 8.02 6.78 7.65
C PHE A 36 7.78 5.26 7.57
N ASN A 37 6.59 4.80 7.93
CA ASN A 37 6.20 3.40 7.87
C ASN A 37 4.98 3.22 6.96
N ARG A 38 5.25 3.06 5.67
CA ARG A 38 4.26 2.89 4.60
C ARG A 38 3.34 1.69 4.83
N ALA A 39 3.93 0.55 5.15
CA ALA A 39 3.23 -0.71 5.35
C ALA A 39 2.25 -0.66 6.54
N MET A 40 2.68 -0.11 7.66
CA MET A 40 1.84 0.07 8.85
C MET A 40 0.69 1.05 8.60
N LEU A 41 0.91 2.12 7.82
CA LEU A 41 -0.16 3.02 7.39
C LEU A 41 -1.22 2.33 6.53
N PHE A 42 -0.83 1.40 5.64
CA PHE A 42 -1.81 0.63 4.87
C PHE A 42 -2.63 -0.32 5.75
N ASN A 43 -2.02 -0.94 6.76
CA ASN A 43 -2.77 -1.73 7.75
C ASN A 43 -3.75 -0.87 8.56
N VAL A 44 -3.36 0.36 8.95
CA VAL A 44 -4.26 1.34 9.58
C VAL A 44 -5.41 1.70 8.64
N GLY A 45 -5.10 2.02 7.38
CA GLY A 45 -6.10 2.33 6.35
C GLY A 45 -7.11 1.21 6.17
N PHE A 46 -6.64 -0.04 6.11
CA PHE A 46 -7.50 -1.23 6.09
C PHE A 46 -8.40 -1.29 7.32
N LYS A 47 -7.85 -1.27 8.54
CA LYS A 47 -8.64 -1.39 9.78
C LYS A 47 -9.70 -0.29 9.90
N GLU A 48 -9.40 0.93 9.44
CA GLU A 48 -10.33 2.06 9.51
C GLU A 48 -11.35 2.09 8.36
N ALA A 49 -11.02 1.57 7.17
CA ALA A 49 -11.95 1.44 6.07
C ALA A 49 -13.01 0.36 6.37
N MET A 50 -12.59 -0.76 6.97
CA MET A 50 -13.49 -1.86 7.34
C MET A 50 -14.47 -1.52 8.47
N LYS A 51 -14.32 -0.37 9.14
CA LYS A 51 -15.30 0.13 10.12
C LYS A 51 -16.48 0.85 9.46
N ASP A 52 -16.29 1.34 8.24
CA ASP A 52 -17.30 2.15 7.55
C ASP A 52 -18.25 1.27 6.73
N LEU A 53 -17.70 0.29 6.00
CA LEU A 53 -18.44 -0.62 5.12
C LEU A 53 -17.72 -1.97 5.01
N ASP A 54 -18.48 -3.00 4.63
CA ASP A 54 -17.96 -4.32 4.26
C ASP A 54 -17.43 -4.28 2.81
N TRP A 55 -16.19 -3.84 2.65
CA TRP A 55 -15.51 -3.80 1.36
C TRP A 55 -15.17 -5.20 0.84
N ASP A 56 -15.17 -5.39 -0.48
CA ASP A 56 -14.74 -6.65 -1.12
C ASP A 56 -13.23 -6.71 -1.36
N CYS A 57 -12.62 -5.56 -1.68
CA CYS A 57 -11.20 -5.44 -1.95
C CYS A 57 -10.65 -4.06 -1.60
N LEU A 58 -9.33 -3.98 -1.52
CA LEU A 58 -8.60 -2.74 -1.30
C LEU A 58 -7.52 -2.56 -2.35
N ILE A 59 -7.24 -1.30 -2.65
CA ILE A 59 -6.15 -0.88 -3.51
C ILE A 59 -5.26 0.03 -2.68
N PHE A 60 -4.02 -0.40 -2.47
CA PHE A 60 -2.96 0.30 -1.78
C PHE A 60 -2.16 1.08 -2.82
N HIS A 61 -2.06 2.39 -2.63
CA HIS A 61 -1.68 3.28 -3.71
C HIS A 61 -0.73 4.35 -3.22
N ASP A 62 0.48 4.36 -3.76
CA ASP A 62 1.43 5.43 -3.48
C ASP A 62 0.93 6.72 -4.11
N VAL A 63 1.04 7.80 -3.35
CA VAL A 63 0.51 9.09 -3.78
C VAL A 63 1.21 9.53 -5.07
N ASP A 64 2.50 9.27 -5.25
CA ASP A 64 3.31 9.79 -6.36
C ASP A 64 3.22 8.99 -7.66
N HIS A 65 2.26 8.06 -7.81
CA HIS A 65 2.07 7.29 -9.03
C HIS A 65 0.73 7.58 -9.69
N ILE A 66 0.71 8.00 -10.95
CA ILE A 66 -0.53 8.35 -11.66
C ILE A 66 -0.73 7.39 -12.84
N PRO A 67 -1.87 6.68 -12.94
CA PRO A 67 -2.13 5.83 -14.09
C PRO A 67 -2.21 6.67 -15.37
N GLU A 68 -1.52 6.24 -16.42
CA GLU A 68 -1.56 6.91 -17.73
C GLU A 68 -2.78 6.49 -18.56
N ASN A 69 -3.43 5.39 -18.17
CA ASN A 69 -4.59 4.83 -18.86
C ASN A 69 -5.73 4.60 -17.88
N ASP A 70 -6.84 5.31 -18.09
CA ASP A 70 -8.04 5.24 -17.26
C ASP A 70 -8.84 3.94 -17.42
N ARG A 71 -8.41 3.05 -18.33
CA ARG A 71 -8.94 1.68 -18.49
C ARG A 71 -8.27 0.66 -17.58
N ASN A 72 -7.23 1.03 -16.83
CA ASN A 72 -6.73 0.17 -15.77
C ASN A 72 -7.78 0.14 -14.65
N TYR A 73 -8.58 -0.92 -14.61
CA TYR A 73 -9.76 -0.98 -13.74
C TYR A 73 -9.41 -1.13 -12.25
N TYR A 74 -9.71 -0.10 -11.45
CA TYR A 74 -9.48 -0.06 -10.00
C TYR A 74 -10.62 -0.73 -9.22
N GLY A 75 -10.80 -2.03 -9.43
CA GLY A 75 -11.76 -2.85 -8.68
C GLY A 75 -11.24 -4.27 -8.46
N CYS A 76 -12.07 -5.14 -7.91
CA CYS A 76 -11.66 -6.43 -7.34
C CYS A 76 -11.28 -7.53 -8.37
N GLY A 77 -11.01 -7.17 -9.63
CA GLY A 77 -10.70 -8.11 -10.70
C GLY A 77 -9.25 -8.60 -10.68
N GLN A 78 -9.07 -9.93 -10.75
CA GLN A 78 -7.76 -10.60 -10.84
C GLN A 78 -6.85 -10.35 -9.63
N MET A 79 -7.42 -10.26 -8.42
CA MET A 79 -6.65 -10.06 -7.18
C MET A 79 -5.93 -11.34 -6.71
N PRO A 80 -4.73 -11.26 -6.10
CA PRO A 80 -3.92 -10.05 -5.88
C PRO A 80 -3.40 -9.46 -7.19
N ARG A 81 -3.47 -8.13 -7.32
CA ARG A 81 -3.17 -7.44 -8.58
C ARG A 81 -2.13 -6.36 -8.37
N HIS A 82 -1.10 -6.37 -9.21
CA HIS A 82 -0.12 -5.29 -9.29
C HIS A 82 -0.52 -4.34 -10.42
N PHE A 83 -1.08 -3.19 -10.06
CA PHE A 83 -1.56 -2.20 -11.02
C PHE A 83 -0.41 -1.42 -11.68
N ALA A 84 0.56 -0.97 -10.89
CA ALA A 84 1.70 -0.18 -11.34
C ALA A 84 2.88 -1.02 -11.90
N GLY A 85 2.57 -2.01 -12.75
CA GLY A 85 3.57 -2.92 -13.30
C GLY A 85 4.59 -2.28 -14.24
N LYS A 86 4.34 -1.06 -14.74
CA LYS A 86 5.23 -0.31 -15.63
C LYS A 86 5.33 1.15 -15.21
N LEU A 87 6.37 1.48 -14.46
CA LEU A 87 6.64 2.85 -13.99
C LEU A 87 7.62 3.56 -14.93
N ASP A 88 7.34 4.82 -15.27
CA ASP A 88 8.21 5.67 -16.10
C ASP A 88 9.63 5.83 -15.53
N LYS A 89 9.78 5.89 -14.20
CA LYS A 89 11.08 5.96 -13.50
C LYS A 89 11.97 4.74 -13.75
N TYR A 90 11.37 3.63 -14.19
CA TYR A 90 12.06 2.41 -14.61
C TYR A 90 11.93 2.18 -16.12
N MET A 91 11.72 3.24 -16.91
CA MET A 91 11.56 3.17 -18.36
C MET A 91 10.42 2.22 -18.80
N TYR A 92 9.37 2.11 -17.98
CA TYR A 92 8.24 1.18 -18.17
C TYR A 92 8.64 -0.30 -18.20
N ILE A 93 9.81 -0.63 -17.66
CA ILE A 93 10.31 -2.00 -17.48
C ILE A 93 10.11 -2.38 -16.02
N LEU A 94 9.59 -3.58 -15.78
CA LEU A 94 9.46 -4.13 -14.43
C LEU A 94 10.87 -4.37 -13.86
N PRO A 95 11.24 -3.79 -12.71
CA PRO A 95 12.61 -3.90 -12.17
C PRO A 95 13.07 -5.34 -11.94
N TYR A 96 12.17 -6.18 -11.42
CA TYR A 96 12.34 -7.62 -11.20
C TYR A 96 10.96 -8.28 -11.04
N SER A 97 10.87 -9.60 -11.23
CA SER A 97 9.61 -10.35 -11.30
C SER A 97 8.71 -10.24 -10.08
N GLU A 98 9.33 -10.12 -8.91
CA GLU A 98 8.70 -10.07 -7.59
C GLU A 98 8.27 -8.66 -7.18
N PHE A 99 8.61 -7.64 -7.98
CA PHE A 99 8.29 -6.26 -7.64
C PHE A 99 6.77 -6.06 -7.52
N PHE A 100 6.33 -5.60 -6.34
CA PHE A 100 4.92 -5.41 -5.98
C PHE A 100 4.64 -4.04 -5.32
N GLY A 101 5.57 -3.10 -5.48
CA GLY A 101 5.47 -1.73 -4.99
C GLY A 101 4.59 -0.83 -5.84
N GLY A 102 4.46 0.44 -5.42
CA GLY A 102 3.72 1.45 -6.14
C GLY A 102 2.20 1.36 -5.94
N VAL A 103 1.53 0.52 -6.72
CA VAL A 103 0.06 0.34 -6.64
C VAL A 103 -0.30 -1.13 -6.72
N SER A 104 -0.81 -1.68 -5.63
CA SER A 104 -1.20 -3.08 -5.50
C SER A 104 -2.59 -3.21 -4.90
N GLY A 105 -3.28 -4.31 -5.14
CA GLY A 105 -4.57 -4.59 -4.54
C GLY A 105 -4.75 -6.05 -4.19
N LEU A 106 -5.63 -6.28 -3.21
CA LEU A 106 -6.00 -7.58 -2.70
C LEU A 106 -7.49 -7.59 -2.36
N THR A 107 -8.15 -8.74 -2.42
CA THR A 107 -9.46 -8.88 -1.77
C THR A 107 -9.30 -8.76 -0.26
N VAL A 108 -10.38 -8.40 0.45
CA VAL A 108 -10.39 -8.37 1.92
C VAL A 108 -10.03 -9.74 2.49
N GLU A 109 -10.53 -10.81 1.89
CA GLU A 109 -10.21 -12.19 2.28
C GLU A 109 -8.71 -12.48 2.13
N GLN A 110 -8.13 -12.16 0.97
CA GLN A 110 -6.70 -12.36 0.72
C GLN A 110 -5.84 -11.56 1.70
N PHE A 111 -6.20 -10.30 1.92
CA PHE A 111 -5.46 -9.41 2.82
C PHE A 111 -5.51 -9.89 4.28
N ARG A 112 -6.68 -10.35 4.75
CA ARG A 112 -6.82 -10.98 6.07
C ARG A 112 -6.03 -12.27 6.16
N LYS A 113 -6.09 -13.14 5.14
CA LYS A 113 -5.38 -14.44 5.11
C LYS A 113 -3.87 -14.27 5.26
N ILE A 114 -3.30 -13.21 4.68
CA ILE A 114 -1.86 -12.94 4.77
C ILE A 114 -1.44 -12.15 6.02
N ASN A 115 -2.37 -11.86 6.94
CA ASN A 115 -2.16 -10.97 8.09
C ASN A 115 -1.74 -9.53 7.69
N GLY A 116 -2.20 -9.05 6.54
CA GLY A 116 -1.85 -7.73 6.00
C GLY A 116 -0.36 -7.50 5.73
N PHE A 117 0.04 -6.23 5.70
CA PHE A 117 1.43 -5.81 5.51
C PHE A 117 2.30 -6.02 6.77
N PRO A 118 3.63 -6.10 6.66
CA PRO A 118 4.53 -6.10 7.84
C PRO A 118 4.61 -4.73 8.52
N ASN A 119 4.52 -4.64 9.84
CA ASN A 119 4.67 -3.36 10.55
C ASN A 119 6.14 -3.02 10.87
N ALA A 120 7.08 -3.96 10.71
CA ALA A 120 8.47 -3.79 11.14
C ALA A 120 9.37 -2.96 10.20
N PHE A 121 8.88 -2.54 9.02
CA PHE A 121 9.68 -1.78 8.05
C PHE A 121 9.61 -0.28 8.33
N TRP A 122 10.59 0.23 9.09
CA TRP A 122 10.72 1.64 9.45
C TRP A 122 11.74 2.35 8.57
N GLY A 123 11.26 3.13 7.60
CA GLY A 123 12.07 3.71 6.52
C GLY A 123 11.82 3.02 5.19
N TRP A 124 12.62 3.35 4.17
CA TRP A 124 12.30 2.94 2.80
C TRP A 124 12.88 1.59 2.38
N GLY A 125 11.99 0.75 1.84
CA GLY A 125 12.28 -0.40 1.00
C GLY A 125 12.12 -1.76 1.67
N GLY A 126 11.62 -2.71 0.87
CA GLY A 126 11.52 -4.13 1.20
C GLY A 126 10.17 -4.55 1.80
N GLU A 127 9.30 -3.61 2.15
CA GLU A 127 7.97 -3.94 2.69
C GLU A 127 7.00 -4.45 1.61
N ASP A 128 7.18 -3.98 0.37
CA ASP A 128 6.49 -4.45 -0.83
C ASP A 128 6.98 -5.82 -1.29
N ASP A 129 8.28 -6.09 -1.17
CA ASP A 129 8.87 -7.41 -1.37
C ASP A 129 8.36 -8.42 -0.31
N ASP A 130 8.24 -7.99 0.96
CA ASP A 130 7.65 -8.83 2.02
C ASP A 130 6.17 -9.10 1.77
N LEU A 131 5.40 -8.11 1.27
CA LEU A 131 4.02 -8.33 0.82
C LEU A 131 3.96 -9.38 -0.30
N TRP A 132 4.83 -9.30 -1.31
CA TRP A 132 4.90 -10.31 -2.37
C TRP A 132 5.14 -11.72 -1.81
N ASN A 133 6.11 -11.86 -0.90
CA ASN A 133 6.42 -13.12 -0.23
C ASN A 133 5.20 -13.67 0.53
N ARG A 134 4.53 -12.84 1.33
CA ARG A 134 3.32 -13.22 2.08
C ARG A 134 2.19 -13.71 1.17
N VAL A 135 1.98 -13.03 0.04
CA VAL A 135 1.00 -13.42 -0.98
C VAL A 135 1.36 -14.79 -1.57
N HIS A 136 2.62 -14.98 -1.94
CA HIS A 136 3.10 -16.23 -2.51
C HIS A 136 3.01 -17.40 -1.51
N TYR A 137 3.40 -17.20 -0.25
CA TYR A 137 3.30 -18.21 0.80
C TYR A 137 1.86 -18.62 1.11
N ALA A 138 0.89 -17.74 0.88
CA ALA A 138 -0.54 -18.05 1.01
C ALA A 138 -1.13 -18.78 -0.21
N GLY A 139 -0.30 -19.08 -1.22
CA GLY A 139 -0.66 -19.83 -2.43
C GLY A 139 -1.31 -18.98 -3.52
N PHE A 140 -1.16 -17.66 -3.48
CA PHE A 140 -1.74 -16.75 -4.47
C PHE A 140 -0.71 -16.34 -5.53
N ASN A 141 -1.22 -16.08 -6.74
CA ASN A 141 -0.43 -15.55 -7.85
C ASN A 141 -0.81 -14.10 -8.11
N VAL A 142 0.20 -13.24 -8.28
CA VAL A 142 -0.01 -11.82 -8.59
C VAL A 142 -0.28 -11.65 -10.07
N SER A 143 -1.41 -11.02 -10.41
CA SER A 143 -1.72 -10.60 -11.78
C SER A 143 -1.17 -9.20 -12.09
N ARG A 144 -0.98 -8.90 -13.37
CA ARG A 144 -0.57 -7.58 -13.87
C ARG A 144 -1.42 -7.20 -15.10
N PRO A 145 -1.76 -5.91 -15.28
CA PRO A 145 -2.41 -5.44 -16.49
C PRO A 145 -1.54 -5.68 -17.73
N GLU A 146 -2.16 -6.05 -18.83
CA GLU A 146 -1.48 -6.28 -20.10
C GLU A 146 -1.13 -4.96 -20.82
N GLY A 147 -0.09 -5.01 -21.65
CA GLY A 147 0.28 -3.92 -22.55
C GLY A 147 0.47 -2.58 -21.83
N ASP A 148 -0.23 -1.56 -22.32
CA ASP A 148 -0.11 -0.18 -21.84
C ASP A 148 -1.06 0.15 -20.68
N LEU A 149 -1.90 -0.79 -20.25
CA LEU A 149 -2.81 -0.58 -19.12
C LEU A 149 -2.05 -0.41 -17.80
N GLY A 150 -0.88 -1.04 -17.67
CA GLY A 150 -0.06 -0.98 -16.46
C GLY A 150 0.92 0.20 -16.41
N LYS A 151 0.83 1.17 -17.33
CA LYS A 151 1.73 2.34 -17.39
C LYS A 151 1.33 3.42 -16.39
N TYR A 152 2.32 3.85 -15.61
CA TYR A 152 2.18 4.87 -14.57
C TYR A 152 3.30 5.89 -14.67
N LYS A 153 2.92 7.16 -14.49
CA LYS A 153 3.84 8.27 -14.35
C LYS A 153 4.18 8.49 -12.88
N SER A 154 5.46 8.56 -12.56
CA SER A 154 5.97 8.84 -11.22
C SER A 154 6.28 10.31 -11.09
N ILE A 155 5.84 10.95 -10.00
CA ILE A 155 6.18 12.34 -9.75
C ILE A 155 7.66 12.40 -9.34
N PRO A 156 8.52 13.16 -10.06
CA PRO A 156 9.93 13.30 -9.70
C PRO A 156 10.06 13.87 -8.28
N HIS A 157 11.15 13.53 -7.59
CA HIS A 157 11.58 14.06 -6.27
C HIS A 157 11.21 13.27 -5.00
N HIS A 158 10.54 12.10 -5.06
CA HIS A 158 9.98 11.51 -3.84
C HIS A 158 10.89 10.74 -2.87
N HIS A 159 12.18 10.47 -3.16
CA HIS A 159 13.04 9.69 -2.23
C HIS A 159 14.50 10.18 -2.08
N ARG A 160 14.84 11.39 -2.53
CA ARG A 160 16.23 11.87 -2.42
C ARG A 160 16.54 12.28 -0.99
N GLY A 161 17.39 11.50 -0.32
CA GLY A 161 17.88 11.77 1.04
C GLY A 161 17.09 11.05 2.14
N GLU A 162 16.13 10.20 1.80
CA GLU A 162 15.38 9.46 2.79
C GLU A 162 16.14 8.22 3.30
N VAL A 163 15.91 7.87 4.56
CA VAL A 163 16.64 6.79 5.23
C VAL A 163 16.25 5.44 4.63
N GLN A 164 17.20 4.79 3.97
CA GLN A 164 17.04 3.40 3.55
C GLN A 164 17.05 2.49 4.78
N PHE A 165 16.08 1.58 4.86
CA PHE A 165 16.03 0.66 5.98
C PHE A 165 17.01 -0.51 5.77
N LEU A 166 18.23 -0.38 6.30
CA LEU A 166 19.26 -1.43 6.18
C LEU A 166 18.84 -2.77 6.82
N GLY A 167 17.97 -2.73 7.84
CA GLY A 167 17.41 -3.92 8.48
C GLY A 167 16.50 -4.77 7.58
N ARG A 168 16.09 -4.26 6.41
CA ARG A 168 15.16 -4.93 5.49
C ARG A 168 15.60 -6.33 5.10
N TYR A 169 16.90 -6.56 4.89
CA TYR A 169 17.41 -7.86 4.47
C TYR A 169 17.18 -8.94 5.54
N LYS A 170 17.35 -8.57 6.83
CA LYS A 170 17.04 -9.48 7.95
C LYS A 170 15.54 -9.75 7.99
N LEU A 171 14.71 -8.71 7.86
CA LEU A 171 13.25 -8.88 7.89
C LEU A 171 12.72 -9.74 6.75
N LEU A 172 13.23 -9.55 5.54
CA LEU A 172 12.88 -10.32 4.34
C LEU A 172 13.30 -11.78 4.45
N ARG A 173 14.49 -12.05 4.98
CA ARG A 173 14.97 -13.41 5.20
C ARG A 173 14.03 -14.24 6.08
N TYR A 174 13.40 -13.61 7.07
CA TYR A 174 12.47 -14.24 8.00
C TYR A 174 11.00 -13.88 7.70
N SER A 175 10.67 -13.51 6.45
CA SER A 175 9.33 -13.05 6.07
C SER A 175 8.24 -14.07 6.41
N LYS A 176 8.49 -15.35 6.07
CA LYS A 176 7.53 -16.45 6.28
C LYS A 176 7.26 -16.68 7.77
N GLU A 177 8.31 -16.72 8.56
CA GLU A 177 8.26 -16.94 10.00
C GLU A 177 7.60 -15.75 10.69
N ARG A 178 7.90 -14.51 10.29
CA ARG A 178 7.32 -13.31 10.91
C ARG A 178 5.87 -13.06 10.52
N GLN A 179 5.37 -13.60 9.41
CA GLN A 179 4.05 -13.27 8.88
C GLN A 179 2.91 -13.44 9.90
N HIS A 180 2.97 -14.47 10.75
CA HIS A 180 1.95 -14.72 11.77
C HIS A 180 2.13 -13.88 13.06
N LEU A 181 3.27 -13.22 13.23
CA LEU A 181 3.60 -12.39 14.39
C LEU A 181 3.48 -10.89 14.11
N ASP A 182 3.77 -10.48 12.87
CA ASP A 182 3.89 -9.08 12.44
C ASP A 182 2.88 -8.78 11.33
N GLY A 183 1.84 -8.00 11.63
CA GLY A 183 0.83 -7.59 10.68
C GLY A 183 -0.43 -6.98 11.30
N LEU A 184 -1.61 -7.39 10.84
CA LEU A 184 -2.89 -6.87 11.36
C LEU A 184 -3.11 -7.23 12.83
N ASN A 185 -2.65 -8.40 13.26
CA ASN A 185 -2.86 -8.93 14.60
C ASN A 185 -2.11 -8.17 15.71
N ASN A 186 -0.93 -7.61 15.43
CA ASN A 186 -0.14 -6.86 16.41
C ASN A 186 -0.21 -5.33 16.22
N LEU A 187 -0.95 -4.85 15.21
CA LEU A 187 -1.09 -3.41 14.96
C LEU A 187 -1.95 -2.70 16.01
N ASN A 188 -1.33 -1.85 16.81
CA ASN A 188 -1.95 -0.87 17.70
C ASN A 188 -1.75 0.56 17.18
N TYR A 189 -2.74 1.44 17.39
CA TYR A 189 -2.66 2.85 17.00
C TYR A 189 -3.86 3.62 17.56
N THR A 190 -3.73 4.95 17.61
CA THR A 190 -4.84 5.86 17.94
C THR A 190 -5.06 6.82 16.78
N PRO A 191 -6.15 6.71 16.02
CA PRO A 191 -6.39 7.55 14.85
C PRO A 191 -7.06 8.88 15.23
N LYS A 192 -6.64 9.96 14.57
CA LYS A 192 -7.41 11.20 14.46
C LYS A 192 -8.06 11.26 13.07
N ILE A 193 -9.38 11.18 13.03
CA ILE A 193 -10.14 11.10 11.78
C ILE A 193 -10.78 12.45 11.48
N THR A 194 -10.67 12.89 10.21
CA THR A 194 -11.42 14.04 9.70
C THR A 194 -12.02 13.70 8.34
N LEU A 195 -13.27 14.09 8.11
CA LEU A 195 -13.97 13.81 6.86
C LEU A 195 -13.92 15.03 5.93
N SER A 196 -13.62 14.78 4.66
CA SER A 196 -13.73 15.74 3.57
C SER A 196 -14.81 15.27 2.59
N SER A 197 -15.29 16.17 1.72
CA SER A 197 -16.25 15.82 0.67
C SER A 197 -15.73 14.80 -0.33
N LEU A 198 -14.40 14.65 -0.44
CA LEU A 198 -13.78 13.74 -1.41
C LEU A 198 -13.03 12.56 -0.78
N TYR A 199 -12.65 12.60 0.50
CA TYR A 199 -11.83 11.57 1.16
C TYR A 199 -11.97 11.58 2.68
N LYS A 200 -11.66 10.44 3.31
CA LYS A 200 -11.49 10.30 4.77
C LYS A 200 -10.01 10.47 5.11
N ASN A 201 -9.67 11.45 5.95
CA ASN A 201 -8.32 11.61 6.48
C ASN A 201 -8.16 10.87 7.79
N ILE A 202 -7.04 10.18 7.93
CA ILE A 202 -6.64 9.44 9.12
C ILE A 202 -5.22 9.86 9.46
N THR A 203 -5.08 10.61 10.54
CA THR A 203 -3.77 11.02 11.06
C THR A 203 -3.41 10.11 12.23
N VAL A 204 -2.22 9.50 12.19
CA VAL A 204 -1.70 8.62 13.24
C VAL A 204 -0.27 8.98 13.61
N ASN A 205 0.06 8.87 14.89
CA ASN A 205 1.43 8.97 15.38
C ASN A 205 1.96 7.56 15.63
N LEU A 206 2.72 7.02 14.68
CA LEU A 206 3.19 5.63 14.71
C LEU A 206 4.59 5.54 15.36
N HIS A 207 4.79 4.50 16.17
CA HIS A 207 6.08 4.15 16.78
C HIS A 207 6.31 2.63 16.72
N PRO A 208 7.55 2.14 16.70
CA PRO A 208 7.84 0.71 16.68
C PRO A 208 7.15 -0.08 17.80
N GLU A 209 7.00 0.51 18.99
CA GLU A 209 6.36 -0.11 20.16
C GLU A 209 4.86 -0.35 19.97
N LEU A 210 4.24 0.29 18.97
CA LEU A 210 2.84 0.10 18.62
C LEU A 210 2.59 -1.14 17.75
N ALA A 211 3.64 -1.84 17.33
CA ALA A 211 3.55 -3.16 16.71
C ALA A 211 4.57 -4.10 17.35
N PRO A 212 4.38 -4.47 18.63
CA PRO A 212 5.31 -5.33 19.33
C PRO A 212 5.36 -6.69 18.64
N ILE A 213 6.56 -7.22 18.46
CA ILE A 213 6.77 -8.60 18.01
C ILE A 213 7.15 -9.39 19.26
N PRO A 214 6.35 -10.40 19.67
CA PRO A 214 6.56 -11.12 20.94
C PRO A 214 7.94 -11.76 21.11
N ASP A 215 8.65 -12.01 20.00
CA ASP A 215 9.89 -12.80 19.96
C ASP A 215 11.13 -11.95 19.62
N TYR A 216 11.33 -10.82 20.32
CA TYR A 216 12.57 -10.03 20.21
C TYR A 216 13.34 -9.95 21.53
#